data_AF-A0A1X1Y1I2-F1
#
_entry.id   AF-A0A1X1Y1I2-F1
#
_cell.length_a   1.000
_cell.length_b   1.000
_cell.length_c   1.000
_cell.angle_alpha   90.00
_cell.angle_beta   90.00
_cell.angle_gamma   90.00
#
_symmetry.space_group_name_H-M   'P 1'
#
loop_
_entity.id
_entity.type
_entity.pdbx_description
1 polymer ?
#
loop_
_entity_poly.entity_id
_entity_poly.type
_entity_poly.pdbx_seq_one_letter_code
_entity_poly.pdbx_strand_id
1 'polypeptide(L)'
;MESCVGVVGPRDARLDGDGKPNGYPHRHEFRMYDDDGELYVTGTLFWDGDAEPDESVLFGPLRDYGAGGLGCTRIAFPGRPEWEIG
;
A
#
# COMPACT_ATOMS: atom_id res chain seq x y z
N MET A 1 22.01 -3.18 -0.83
CA MET A 1 20.77 -3.36 -0.08
C MET A 1 19.79 -4.02 -1.05
N GLU A 2 19.50 -5.31 -0.87
CA GLU A 2 18.48 -5.98 -1.68
C GLU A 2 17.13 -5.39 -1.29
N SER A 3 16.54 -4.60 -2.20
CA SER A 3 15.17 -4.14 -2.06
C SER A 3 14.24 -5.35 -2.11
N CYS A 4 13.32 -5.47 -1.16
CA CYS A 4 12.31 -6.52 -1.18
C CYS A 4 11.41 -6.31 -2.41
N VAL A 5 11.58 -7.12 -3.45
CA VAL A 5 10.74 -7.06 -4.66
C VAL A 5 9.59 -8.06 -4.52
N GLY A 6 8.36 -7.56 -4.52
CA GLY A 6 7.17 -8.38 -4.77
C GLY A 6 6.60 -9.12 -3.55
N VAL A 7 6.27 -8.41 -2.48
CA VAL A 7 5.34 -8.94 -1.46
C VAL A 7 3.92 -8.52 -1.85
N VAL A 8 3.09 -9.50 -2.21
CA VAL A 8 1.66 -9.29 -2.43
C VAL A 8 0.92 -9.59 -1.13
N GLY A 9 -0.18 -8.87 -0.87
CA GLY A 9 -0.91 -8.82 0.39
C GLY A 9 -1.51 -10.16 0.87
N PRO A 10 -2.66 -10.15 1.58
CA PRO A 10 -3.21 -11.33 2.25
C PRO A 10 -3.22 -12.61 1.40
N ARG A 11 -3.07 -13.78 2.05
CA ARG A 11 -2.92 -15.09 1.37
C ARG A 11 -4.05 -15.43 0.39
N ASP A 12 -5.20 -14.80 0.56
CA ASP A 12 -6.44 -14.95 -0.21
C ASP A 12 -6.62 -13.88 -1.30
N ALA A 13 -5.59 -13.06 -1.55
CA ALA A 13 -5.57 -12.14 -2.69
C ALA A 13 -5.79 -12.91 -4.01
N ARG A 14 -6.58 -12.31 -4.91
CA ARG A 14 -6.83 -12.86 -6.25
C ARG A 14 -5.63 -12.56 -7.13
N LEU A 15 -4.85 -13.60 -7.44
CA LEU A 15 -3.64 -13.50 -8.23
C LEU A 15 -3.79 -14.19 -9.59
N ASP A 16 -3.05 -13.70 -10.59
CA ASP A 16 -2.85 -14.39 -11.86
C ASP A 16 -1.79 -15.50 -11.75
N GLY A 17 -1.48 -16.16 -12.89
CA GLY A 17 -0.48 -17.23 -12.95
C GLY A 17 0.95 -16.79 -12.64
N ASP A 18 1.23 -15.49 -12.64
CA ASP A 18 2.52 -14.88 -12.30
C ASP A 18 2.54 -14.35 -10.84
N GLY A 19 1.46 -14.58 -10.08
CA GLY A 19 1.36 -14.12 -8.69
C GLY A 19 1.02 -12.63 -8.55
N LYS A 20 0.50 -11.98 -9.58
CA LYS A 20 0.14 -10.55 -9.54
C LYS A 20 -1.36 -10.34 -9.26
N PRO A 21 -1.75 -9.29 -8.53
CA PRO A 21 -3.16 -8.96 -8.29
C PRO A 21 -3.96 -8.84 -9.59
N ASN A 22 -5.07 -9.56 -9.68
CA ASN A 22 -5.94 -9.60 -10.85
C ASN A 22 -7.42 -9.69 -10.48
N GLY A 23 -8.29 -9.15 -11.35
CA GLY A 23 -9.74 -9.21 -11.19
C GLY A 23 -10.35 -8.21 -10.21
N TYR A 24 -9.56 -7.32 -9.62
CA TYR A 24 -10.04 -6.24 -8.75
C TYR A 24 -10.58 -5.06 -9.58
N PRO A 25 -11.80 -4.57 -9.29
CA PRO A 25 -12.38 -3.43 -10.00
C PRO A 25 -11.67 -2.11 -9.69
N HIS A 26 -11.04 -2.00 -8.52
CA HIS A 26 -10.40 -0.77 -8.07
C HIS A 26 -8.93 -0.97 -7.74
N ARG A 27 -8.13 0.06 -8.01
CA ARG A 27 -6.72 0.13 -7.62
C ARG A 27 -6.27 1.56 -7.35
N HIS A 28 -5.28 1.73 -6.46
CA HIS A 28 -4.67 3.02 -6.21
C HIS A 28 -3.19 2.91 -5.81
N GLU A 29 -2.34 3.80 -6.30
CA GLU A 29 -0.92 3.84 -5.92
C GLU A 29 -0.73 4.48 -4.55
N PHE A 30 0.29 4.03 -3.81
CA PHE A 30 0.73 4.66 -2.57
C PHE A 30 2.25 4.79 -2.52
N ARG A 31 2.72 5.71 -1.68
CA ARG A 31 4.14 6.00 -1.44
C ARG A 31 4.39 6.10 0.05
N MET A 32 5.45 5.47 0.54
CA MET A 32 5.85 5.52 1.94
C MET A 32 7.17 6.29 2.08
N TYR A 33 7.19 7.22 3.02
CA TYR A 33 8.34 8.07 3.32
C TYR A 33 8.77 7.88 4.77
N ASP A 34 10.07 7.95 5.02
CA ASP A 34 10.63 8.01 6.37
C ASP A 34 10.51 9.43 6.99
N ASP A 35 11.09 9.62 8.18
CA ASP A 35 11.09 10.88 8.92
C ASP A 35 11.91 12.00 8.25
N ASP A 36 12.87 11.66 7.39
CA ASP A 36 13.64 12.60 6.57
C ASP A 36 12.94 12.92 5.23
N GLY A 37 11.84 12.23 4.91
CA GLY A 37 11.06 12.41 3.69
C GLY A 37 11.60 11.62 2.49
N GLU A 38 12.47 10.64 2.70
CA GLU A 38 13.00 9.77 1.66
C GLU A 38 11.99 8.68 1.28
N LEU A 39 11.78 8.48 -0.03
CA LEU A 39 10.84 7.49 -0.55
C LEU A 39 11.42 6.08 -0.39
N TYR A 40 10.82 5.28 0.49
CA TYR A 40 11.28 3.92 0.79
C TYR A 40 10.52 2.86 0.00
N VAL A 41 9.20 3.01 -0.12
CA VAL A 41 8.32 2.00 -0.72
C VAL A 41 7.31 2.67 -1.63
N THR A 42 7.09 2.05 -2.78
CA THR A 42 5.93 2.29 -3.63
C THR A 42 5.12 1.01 -3.74
N GLY A 43 3.81 1.15 -3.88
CA GLY A 43 2.95 0.01 -4.08
C GLY A 43 1.60 0.38 -4.67
N THR A 44 0.77 -0.64 -4.86
CA THR A 44 -0.58 -0.48 -5.39
C THR A 44 -1.55 -1.26 -4.51
N LEU A 45 -2.58 -0.58 -4.04
CA LEU A 45 -3.73 -1.18 -3.37
C LEU A 45 -4.72 -1.68 -4.40
N PHE A 46 -5.37 -2.79 -4.09
CA PHE A 46 -6.43 -3.40 -4.90
C PHE A 46 -7.57 -3.80 -3.97
N TRP A 47 -8.82 -3.53 -4.36
CA TRP A 47 -9.99 -3.89 -3.54
C TRP A 47 -11.25 -4.13 -4.37
N ASP A 48 -12.22 -4.76 -3.71
CA ASP A 48 -13.58 -5.05 -4.21
C ASP A 48 -14.61 -4.11 -3.60
N GLY A 49 -15.75 -3.97 -4.29
CA GLY A 49 -16.90 -3.16 -3.85
C GLY A 49 -16.84 -1.72 -4.34
N ASP A 50 -18.01 -1.08 -4.42
CA ASP A 50 -18.16 0.24 -5.05
C ASP A 50 -17.73 1.42 -4.16
N ALA A 51 -17.41 1.15 -2.90
CA ALA A 51 -17.00 2.18 -1.93
C ALA A 51 -15.49 2.34 -1.86
N GLU A 52 -15.06 3.55 -1.51
CA GLU A 52 -13.67 3.79 -1.14
C GLU A 52 -13.33 2.99 0.13
N PRO A 53 -12.12 2.41 0.21
CA PRO A 53 -11.71 1.65 1.37
C PRO A 53 -11.61 2.58 2.59
N ASP A 54 -12.10 2.11 3.73
CA ASP A 54 -12.01 2.85 4.98
C ASP A 54 -10.54 3.09 5.37
N GLU A 55 -10.27 4.21 6.05
CA GLU A 55 -8.93 4.58 6.50
C GLU A 55 -8.29 3.45 7.31
N SER A 56 -9.04 2.74 8.15
CA SER A 56 -8.50 1.62 8.95
C SER A 56 -7.98 0.45 8.10
N VAL A 57 -8.62 0.20 6.95
CA VAL A 57 -8.25 -0.87 5.99
C VAL A 57 -7.08 -0.43 5.10
N LEU A 58 -7.03 0.86 4.75
CA LEU A 58 -5.91 1.47 4.05
C LEU A 58 -4.66 1.54 4.91
N PHE A 59 -4.82 1.98 6.15
CA PHE A 59 -3.73 2.41 7.03
C PHE A 59 -3.13 1.27 7.82
N GLY A 60 -3.95 0.44 8.49
CA GLY A 60 -3.47 -0.57 9.43
C GLY A 60 -2.37 -1.45 8.84
N PRO A 61 -2.61 -2.10 7.69
CA PRO A 61 -1.60 -2.96 7.05
C PRO A 61 -0.35 -2.20 6.59
N LEU A 62 -0.52 -0.99 6.04
CA LEU A 62 0.58 -0.17 5.54
C LEU A 62 1.43 0.40 6.68
N ARG A 63 0.81 0.77 7.80
CA ARG A 63 1.50 1.20 9.02
C ARG A 63 2.25 0.05 9.66
N ASP A 64 1.64 -1.13 9.77
CA ASP A 64 2.31 -2.31 10.33
C ASP A 64 3.55 -2.70 9.52
N TYR A 65 3.45 -2.61 8.18
CA TYR A 65 4.58 -2.85 7.28
C TYR A 65 5.64 -1.73 7.37
N GLY A 66 5.23 -0.47 7.20
CA GLY A 66 6.14 0.67 7.10
C GLY A 66 6.72 1.12 8.44
N ALA A 67 5.90 1.28 9.48
CA ALA A 67 6.34 1.81 10.77
C ALA A 67 7.09 0.77 11.61
N GLY A 68 6.71 -0.50 11.53
CA GLY A 68 7.37 -1.58 12.26
C GLY A 68 8.73 -1.98 11.70
N GLY A 69 8.92 -1.87 10.38
CA GLY A 69 10.11 -2.39 9.69
C GLY A 69 11.00 -1.34 9.01
N LEU A 70 10.48 -0.17 8.65
CA LEU A 70 11.14 0.77 7.74
C LEU A 70 11.21 2.21 8.25
N GLY A 71 10.74 2.50 9.48
CA GLY A 71 10.72 3.87 9.99
C GLY A 71 9.76 4.81 9.22
N CYS A 72 8.79 4.25 8.50
CA CYS A 72 7.83 5.05 7.74
C CYS A 72 7.04 5.97 8.66
N THR A 73 7.09 7.27 8.39
CA THR A 73 6.30 8.28 9.12
C THR A 73 5.17 8.85 8.30
N ARG A 74 5.23 8.73 6.96
CA ARG A 74 4.20 9.27 6.06
C ARG A 74 3.84 8.31 4.94
N ILE A 75 2.54 8.19 4.68
CA ILE A 75 1.99 7.47 3.53
C ILE A 75 1.21 8.45 2.67
N ALA A 76 1.60 8.58 1.39
CA ALA A 76 0.93 9.45 0.44
C ALA A 76 0.17 8.67 -0.62
N PHE A 77 -0.98 9.22 -1.03
CA PHE A 77 -1.84 8.69 -2.09
C PHE A 77 -1.98 9.75 -3.20
N PRO A 78 -1.17 9.67 -4.28
CA PRO A 78 -1.18 10.68 -5.33
C PRO A 78 -2.58 10.87 -5.93
N GLY A 79 -3.08 12.11 -5.92
CA GLY A 79 -4.43 12.43 -6.40
C GLY A 79 -5.55 12.26 -5.36
N ARG A 80 -5.21 11.79 -4.15
CA ARG A 80 -6.10 11.63 -2.99
C ARG A 80 -5.46 12.21 -1.72
N PRO A 81 -5.22 13.54 -1.67
CA PRO A 81 -4.61 14.18 -0.49
C PRO A 81 -5.42 13.92 0.79
N GLU A 82 -6.74 13.70 0.68
CA GLU A 82 -7.62 13.36 1.78
C GLU A 82 -7.36 11.99 2.41
N TRP A 83 -6.59 11.12 1.73
CA TRP A 83 -6.14 9.84 2.25
C TRP A 83 -4.72 9.88 2.79
N GLU A 84 -4.00 11.01 2.66
CA GLU A 84 -2.63 11.11 3.15
C GLU A 84 -2.59 10.99 4.67
N ILE A 85 -1.60 10.26 5.17
CA ILE A 85 -1.44 9.97 6.59
C ILE A 85 0.00 10.27 6.98
N GLY A 86 0.18 11.03 8.07
CA GLY A 86 1.47 11.45 8.61
C GLY A 86 1.30 12.34 9.83
#